data_AF-A0A4V2LIY8-F1
#
_entry.id   AF-A0A4V2LIY8-F1
#
_cell.length_a   1.000
_cell.length_b   1.000
_cell.length_c   1.000
_cell.angle_alpha   90.00
_cell.angle_beta   90.00
_cell.angle_gamma   90.00
#
_symmetry.space_group_name_H-M   'P 1'
#
loop_
_entity.id
_entity.type
_entity.pdbx_description
1 polymer ?
#
loop_
_entity_poly.entity_id
_entity_poly.type
_entity_poly.pdbx_seq_one_letter_code
_entity_poly.pdbx_strand_id
1 'polypeptide(L)'
;MKADLAVKAREIDTLRTVPFSARSARQALVDKRKLEAIDQIWAALKVMRQGKSTTALLAVIKWDAVADLTEKDGNAREMFKTMLDSAKITELFNHNAHAAMPYVSPIAAALFSAYATVITFTQAQLVVLQTGLGKNALSSPDAVYKVLSAALPDWSESTKWALLVSLRFWTSLRSGCWRSFSVTSRVEAMTRLRSPLRRGFWSLSGMPSVR
;
A
#
# COMPACT_ATOMS: atom_id res chain seq x y z
N MET A 1 67.06 -0.97 5.07
CA MET A 1 66.34 -1.23 3.79
C MET A 1 65.37 -2.40 3.86
N LYS A 2 65.76 -3.62 4.27
CA LYS A 2 64.81 -4.77 4.35
C LYS A 2 63.65 -4.59 5.33
N ALA A 3 63.89 -3.97 6.48
CA ALA A 3 62.85 -3.72 7.50
C ALA A 3 61.76 -2.75 7.01
N ASP A 4 62.14 -1.69 6.28
CA ASP A 4 61.21 -0.70 5.72
C ASP A 4 60.33 -1.30 4.61
N LEU A 5 60.89 -2.18 3.78
CA LEU A 5 60.11 -2.95 2.80
C LEU A 5 59.08 -3.89 3.46
N ALA A 6 59.43 -4.51 4.59
CA ALA A 6 58.50 -5.36 5.33
C ALA A 6 57.36 -4.56 5.99
N VAL A 7 57.65 -3.34 6.47
CA VAL A 7 56.62 -2.43 7.01
C VAL A 7 55.67 -1.99 5.90
N LYS A 8 56.19 -1.54 4.75
CA LYS A 8 55.35 -1.15 3.60
C LYS A 8 54.53 -2.30 3.03
N ALA A 9 55.08 -3.52 3.01
CA ALA A 9 54.33 -4.71 2.59
C ALA A 9 53.16 -5.01 3.53
N ARG A 10 53.36 -4.86 4.85
CA ARG A 10 52.29 -5.00 5.85
C ARG A 10 51.24 -3.89 5.72
N GLU A 11 51.64 -2.65 5.49
CA GLU A 11 50.72 -1.53 5.25
C GLU A 11 49.88 -1.74 3.99
N ILE A 12 50.47 -2.23 2.90
CA ILE A 12 49.72 -2.55 1.68
C ILE A 12 48.72 -3.69 1.93
N ASP A 13 49.11 -4.69 2.72
CA ASP A 13 48.24 -5.81 3.05
C ASP A 13 47.08 -5.39 3.96
N THR A 14 47.31 -4.53 4.96
CA THR A 14 46.23 -3.97 5.79
C THR A 14 45.30 -3.06 4.98
N LEU A 15 45.85 -2.21 4.11
CA LEU A 15 45.08 -1.34 3.22
C LEU A 15 44.24 -2.11 2.20
N ARG A 16 44.59 -3.35 1.87
CA ARG A 16 43.78 -4.23 1.02
C ARG A 16 42.72 -4.97 1.83
N THR A 17 43.13 -5.63 2.90
CA THR A 17 42.27 -6.51 3.70
C THR A 17 41.14 -5.75 4.41
N VAL A 18 41.37 -4.51 4.85
CA VAL A 18 40.35 -3.70 5.56
C VAL A 18 39.19 -3.29 4.64
N PRO A 19 39.40 -2.70 3.46
CA PRO A 19 38.32 -2.44 2.50
C PRO A 19 37.62 -3.71 2.00
N PHE A 20 38.36 -4.81 1.78
CA PHE A 20 37.76 -6.08 1.37
C PHE A 20 36.82 -6.65 2.44
N SER A 21 37.25 -6.65 3.71
CA SER A 21 36.41 -7.10 4.82
C SER A 21 35.21 -6.18 5.09
N ALA A 22 35.38 -4.86 4.97
CA ALA A 22 34.27 -3.91 5.07
C ALA A 22 33.25 -4.08 3.93
N ARG A 23 33.72 -4.34 2.69
CA ARG A 23 32.86 -4.58 1.54
C ARG A 23 32.11 -5.91 1.67
N SER A 24 32.78 -6.98 2.09
CA SER A 24 32.12 -8.27 2.30
C SER A 24 31.07 -8.21 3.42
N ALA A 25 31.35 -7.50 4.51
CA ALA A 25 30.37 -7.26 5.59
C ALA A 25 29.14 -6.48 5.10
N ARG A 26 29.35 -5.41 4.30
CA ARG A 26 28.24 -4.66 3.69
C ARG A 26 27.42 -5.53 2.72
N GLN A 27 28.09 -6.36 1.93
CA GLN A 27 27.42 -7.28 1.00
C GLN A 27 26.55 -8.28 1.76
N ALA A 28 27.06 -8.87 2.85
CA ALA A 28 26.30 -9.77 3.72
C ALA A 28 25.05 -9.10 4.31
N LEU A 29 25.14 -7.83 4.74
CA LEU A 29 23.98 -7.07 5.23
C LEU A 29 22.94 -6.80 4.13
N VAL A 30 23.39 -6.50 2.91
CA VAL A 30 22.49 -6.31 1.76
C VAL A 30 21.78 -7.62 1.43
N ASP A 31 22.51 -8.73 1.38
CA ASP A 31 21.93 -10.02 1.02
C ASP A 31 20.98 -10.54 2.11
N LYS A 32 21.27 -10.26 3.38
CA LYS A 32 20.32 -10.49 4.48
C LYS A 32 19.00 -9.74 4.26
N ARG A 33 19.04 -8.45 3.93
CA ARG A 33 17.83 -7.65 3.66
C ARG A 33 17.06 -8.15 2.44
N LYS A 34 17.75 -8.66 1.41
CA LYS A 34 17.08 -9.26 0.24
C LYS A 34 16.30 -10.52 0.63
N LEU A 35 16.87 -11.39 1.47
CA LEU A 35 16.18 -12.57 1.96
C LEU A 35 14.95 -12.20 2.79
N GLU A 36 15.10 -11.26 3.73
CA GLU A 36 13.98 -10.75 4.52
C GLU A 36 12.87 -10.13 3.64
N ALA A 37 13.25 -9.42 2.57
CA ALA A 37 12.30 -8.84 1.63
C ALA A 37 11.52 -9.91 0.84
N ILE A 38 12.18 -10.99 0.44
CA ILE A 38 11.54 -12.13 -0.23
C ILE A 38 10.52 -12.77 0.73
N ASP A 39 10.88 -12.98 1.99
CA ASP A 39 9.99 -13.56 2.99
C ASP A 39 8.77 -12.66 3.27
N GLN A 40 8.96 -11.35 3.31
CA GLN A 40 7.86 -10.38 3.47
C GLN A 40 6.89 -10.40 2.29
N ILE A 41 7.39 -10.46 1.04
CA ILE A 41 6.54 -10.58 -0.14
C ILE A 41 5.81 -11.93 -0.13
N TRP A 42 6.50 -13.01 0.24
CA TRP A 42 5.88 -14.34 0.31
C TRP A 42 4.79 -14.41 1.39
N ALA A 43 5.03 -13.77 2.55
CA ALA A 43 4.02 -13.63 3.59
C ALA A 43 2.78 -12.87 3.09
N ALA A 44 2.98 -11.76 2.39
CA ALA A 44 1.87 -11.01 1.77
C ALA A 44 1.12 -11.85 0.74
N LEU A 45 1.82 -12.58 -0.14
CA LEU A 45 1.19 -13.48 -1.12
C LEU A 45 0.30 -14.55 -0.46
N LYS A 46 0.71 -15.11 0.69
CA LYS A 46 -0.10 -16.09 1.43
C LYS A 46 -1.42 -15.49 1.91
N VAL A 47 -1.40 -14.28 2.45
CA VAL A 47 -2.62 -13.57 2.89
C VAL A 47 -3.49 -13.22 1.68
N MET A 48 -2.89 -12.65 0.63
CA MET A 48 -3.57 -12.28 -0.61
C MET A 48 -4.17 -13.45 -1.37
N ARG A 49 -3.69 -14.69 -1.14
CA ARG A 49 -4.23 -15.89 -1.77
C ARG A 49 -5.72 -16.09 -1.44
N GLN A 50 -6.18 -15.63 -0.28
CA GLN A 50 -7.61 -15.66 0.07
C GLN A 50 -8.45 -14.77 -0.85
N GLY A 51 -7.90 -13.66 -1.36
CA GLY A 51 -8.55 -12.81 -2.37
C GLY A 51 -8.60 -13.42 -3.78
N LYS A 52 -7.90 -14.54 -4.02
CA LYS A 52 -7.97 -15.23 -5.32
C LYS A 52 -9.31 -15.95 -5.51
N SER A 53 -9.89 -16.51 -4.45
CA SER A 53 -11.19 -17.18 -4.54
C SER A 53 -12.32 -16.19 -4.86
N THR A 54 -12.27 -14.99 -4.28
CA THR A 54 -13.23 -13.91 -4.58
C THR A 54 -13.09 -13.43 -6.02
N THR A 55 -11.87 -13.32 -6.53
CA THR A 55 -11.59 -12.98 -7.93
C THR A 55 -12.13 -14.05 -8.90
N ALA A 56 -11.97 -15.34 -8.55
CA ALA A 56 -12.50 -16.44 -9.36
C ALA A 56 -14.03 -16.44 -9.40
N LEU A 57 -14.70 -16.17 -8.27
CA LEU A 57 -16.15 -16.02 -8.22
C LEU A 57 -16.63 -14.87 -9.11
N LEU A 58 -15.98 -13.71 -9.01
CA LEU A 58 -16.35 -12.53 -9.77
C LEU A 58 -16.09 -12.69 -11.28
N ALA A 59 -15.14 -13.53 -11.67
CA ALA A 59 -14.90 -13.87 -13.08
C ALA A 59 -16.02 -14.71 -13.72
N VAL A 60 -16.76 -15.49 -12.92
CA VAL A 60 -17.92 -16.27 -13.40
C VAL A 60 -19.18 -15.40 -13.49
N ILE A 61 -19.25 -14.35 -12.67
CA ILE A 61 -20.41 -13.48 -12.57
C ILE A 61 -20.35 -12.40 -13.67
N LYS A 62 -21.45 -12.23 -14.42
CA LYS A 62 -21.60 -11.10 -15.35
C LYS A 62 -21.79 -9.81 -14.56
N TRP A 63 -20.75 -8.99 -14.49
CA TRP A 63 -20.74 -7.70 -13.77
C TRP A 63 -21.98 -6.86 -14.06
N ASP A 64 -22.33 -6.71 -15.34
CA ASP A 64 -23.45 -5.88 -15.79
C ASP A 64 -24.79 -6.35 -15.23
N ALA A 65 -25.06 -7.65 -15.27
CA ALA A 65 -26.31 -8.21 -14.78
C ALA A 65 -26.43 -8.12 -13.26
N VAL A 66 -25.32 -8.31 -12.54
CA VAL A 66 -25.32 -8.27 -11.08
C VAL A 66 -25.32 -6.85 -10.53
N ALA A 67 -24.67 -5.90 -11.21
CA ALA A 67 -24.77 -4.49 -10.87
C ALA A 67 -26.22 -3.99 -10.96
N ASP A 68 -26.95 -4.35 -12.03
CA ASP A 68 -28.35 -3.96 -12.20
C ASP A 68 -29.29 -4.63 -11.18
N LEU A 69 -29.01 -5.89 -10.80
CA LEU A 69 -29.77 -6.61 -9.77
C LEU A 69 -29.52 -6.04 -8.37
N THR A 70 -28.27 -5.76 -8.02
CA THR A 70 -27.91 -5.19 -6.72
C THR A 70 -28.42 -3.76 -6.56
N GLU A 71 -28.65 -3.02 -7.65
CA GLU A 71 -29.30 -1.70 -7.58
C GLU A 71 -30.78 -1.81 -7.18
N LYS A 72 -31.48 -2.86 -7.64
CA LYS A 72 -32.93 -3.03 -7.46
C LYS A 72 -33.33 -3.88 -6.23
N ASP A 73 -32.58 -4.93 -5.94
CA ASP A 73 -32.94 -5.92 -4.92
C ASP A 73 -32.03 -5.86 -3.68
N GLY A 74 -32.65 -5.60 -2.52
CA GLY A 74 -31.95 -5.58 -1.23
C GLY A 74 -31.37 -6.94 -0.81
N ASN A 75 -32.04 -8.05 -1.16
CA ASN A 75 -31.59 -9.41 -0.84
C ASN A 75 -30.28 -9.77 -1.57
N ALA A 76 -30.11 -9.29 -2.81
CA ALA A 76 -28.86 -9.47 -3.55
C ALA A 76 -27.69 -8.74 -2.85
N ARG A 77 -27.93 -7.56 -2.25
CA ARG A 77 -26.92 -6.83 -1.47
C ARG A 77 -26.50 -7.61 -0.21
N GLU A 78 -27.45 -8.24 0.48
CA GLU A 78 -27.15 -9.06 1.67
C GLU A 78 -26.33 -10.31 1.35
N MET A 79 -26.56 -10.94 0.19
CA MET A 79 -25.73 -12.05 -0.28
C MET A 79 -24.26 -11.63 -0.45
N PHE A 80 -24.00 -10.44 -1.00
CA PHE A 80 -22.61 -9.94 -1.12
C PHE A 80 -22.02 -9.44 0.20
N LYS A 81 -22.83 -9.03 1.17
CA LYS A 81 -22.37 -8.71 2.53
C LYS A 81 -21.93 -9.95 3.29
N THR A 82 -22.64 -11.07 3.15
CA THR A 82 -22.25 -12.33 3.79
C THR A 82 -21.04 -12.99 3.12
N MET A 83 -20.86 -12.79 1.82
CA MET A 83 -19.69 -13.29 1.07
C MET A 83 -18.38 -12.56 1.37
N LEU A 84 -18.43 -11.29 1.75
CA LEU A 84 -17.24 -10.45 1.91
C LEU A 84 -17.25 -9.80 3.30
N ASP A 85 -16.52 -10.44 4.21
CA ASP A 85 -16.24 -9.90 5.53
C ASP A 85 -15.25 -8.72 5.42
N SER A 86 -15.75 -7.51 5.70
CA SER A 86 -14.95 -6.28 5.66
C SER A 86 -13.70 -6.33 6.54
N ALA A 87 -13.70 -7.10 7.64
CA ALA A 87 -12.54 -7.28 8.50
C ALA A 87 -11.39 -8.02 7.79
N LYS A 88 -11.72 -8.96 6.90
CA LYS A 88 -10.72 -9.68 6.11
C LYS A 88 -10.08 -8.80 5.04
N ILE A 89 -10.82 -7.80 4.52
CA ILE A 89 -10.29 -6.83 3.55
C ILE A 89 -9.18 -5.99 4.19
N THR A 90 -9.37 -5.55 5.43
CA THR A 90 -8.32 -4.79 6.15
C THR A 90 -7.08 -5.62 6.40
N GLU A 91 -7.23 -6.90 6.73
CA GLU A 91 -6.10 -7.82 6.91
C GLU A 91 -5.37 -8.11 5.59
N LEU A 92 -6.10 -8.18 4.48
CA LEU A 92 -5.57 -8.37 3.13
C LEU A 92 -4.57 -7.27 2.72
N PHE A 93 -4.79 -6.04 3.18
CA PHE A 93 -3.93 -4.89 2.87
C PHE A 93 -2.94 -4.51 3.97
N ASN A 94 -3.09 -5.03 5.18
CA ASN A 94 -2.19 -4.77 6.30
C ASN A 94 -0.93 -5.63 6.22
N HIS A 95 -0.16 -5.49 5.13
CA HIS A 95 1.10 -6.20 4.91
C HIS A 95 2.25 -5.23 4.62
N ASN A 96 3.47 -5.59 5.04
CA ASN A 96 4.66 -4.75 4.84
C ASN A 96 5.34 -4.93 3.46
N ALA A 97 4.68 -5.58 2.50
CA ALA A 97 5.28 -5.90 1.20
C ALA A 97 5.76 -4.67 0.42
N HIS A 98 5.09 -3.52 0.55
CA HIS A 98 5.50 -2.29 -0.13
C HIS A 98 6.87 -1.77 0.35
N ALA A 99 7.24 -1.99 1.61
CA ALA A 99 8.54 -1.62 2.15
C ALA A 99 9.67 -2.53 1.66
N ALA A 100 9.33 -3.77 1.28
CA ALA A 100 10.26 -4.78 0.76
C ALA A 100 10.63 -4.58 -0.73
N MET A 101 9.79 -3.89 -1.49
CA MET A 101 9.92 -3.73 -2.96
C MET A 101 11.29 -3.23 -3.44
N PRO A 102 11.99 -2.29 -2.78
CA PRO A 102 13.29 -1.80 -3.23
C PRO A 102 14.42 -2.85 -3.19
N TYR A 103 14.25 -3.91 -2.38
CA TYR A 103 15.27 -4.94 -2.18
C TYR A 103 15.07 -6.16 -3.10
N VAL A 104 14.04 -6.14 -3.95
CA VAL A 104 13.65 -7.24 -4.82
C VAL A 104 13.91 -6.88 -6.29
N SER A 105 14.02 -7.87 -7.17
CA SER A 105 14.22 -7.61 -8.59
C SER A 105 13.06 -6.79 -9.17
N PRO A 106 13.33 -5.87 -10.12
CA PRO A 106 12.28 -5.02 -10.71
C PRO A 106 11.14 -5.82 -11.35
N ILE A 107 11.45 -6.97 -11.93
CA ILE A 107 10.46 -7.86 -12.55
C ILE A 107 9.55 -8.48 -11.48
N ALA A 108 10.11 -8.98 -10.38
CA ALA A 108 9.30 -9.55 -9.30
C ALA A 108 8.44 -8.49 -8.61
N ALA A 109 8.97 -7.27 -8.43
CA ALA A 109 8.20 -6.12 -7.97
C ALA A 109 7.03 -5.80 -8.92
N ALA A 110 7.28 -5.74 -10.23
CA ALA A 110 6.22 -5.50 -11.22
C ALA A 110 5.13 -6.57 -11.17
N LEU A 111 5.50 -7.86 -11.13
CA LEU A 111 4.55 -8.98 -11.03
C LEU A 111 3.72 -8.94 -9.75
N PHE A 112 4.35 -8.66 -8.61
CA PHE A 112 3.63 -8.53 -7.34
C PHE A 112 2.65 -7.36 -7.39
N SER A 113 3.07 -6.20 -7.91
CA SER A 113 2.19 -5.04 -8.04
C SER A 113 1.00 -5.32 -8.97
N ALA A 114 1.22 -5.99 -10.10
CA ALA A 114 0.16 -6.40 -11.00
C ALA A 114 -0.84 -7.35 -10.31
N TYR A 115 -0.33 -8.37 -9.61
CA TYR A 115 -1.17 -9.28 -8.83
C TYR A 115 -2.00 -8.55 -7.76
N ALA A 116 -1.39 -7.61 -7.04
CA ALA A 116 -2.09 -6.78 -6.07
C ALA A 116 -3.16 -5.88 -6.69
N THR A 117 -2.90 -5.31 -7.88
CA THR A 117 -3.91 -4.50 -8.58
C THR A 117 -5.14 -5.32 -9.00
N VAL A 118 -4.95 -6.57 -9.42
CA VAL A 118 -6.09 -7.43 -9.78
C VAL A 118 -6.97 -7.74 -8.57
N ILE A 119 -6.35 -8.09 -7.43
CA ILE A 119 -7.10 -8.42 -6.21
C ILE A 119 -7.78 -7.19 -5.61
N THR A 120 -7.08 -6.05 -5.56
CA THR A 120 -7.67 -4.79 -5.09
C THR A 120 -8.86 -4.38 -5.95
N PHE A 121 -8.76 -4.53 -7.26
CA PHE A 121 -9.83 -4.18 -8.18
C PHE A 121 -11.07 -5.06 -7.97
N THR A 122 -10.90 -6.37 -7.81
CA THR A 122 -12.04 -7.28 -7.57
C THR A 122 -12.69 -7.04 -6.21
N GLN A 123 -11.90 -6.70 -5.19
CA GLN A 123 -12.46 -6.30 -3.89
C GLN A 123 -13.22 -4.99 -3.96
N ALA A 124 -12.71 -3.99 -4.70
CA ALA A 124 -13.43 -2.73 -4.93
C ALA A 124 -14.77 -2.97 -5.64
N GLN A 125 -14.79 -3.85 -6.64
CA GLN A 125 -16.02 -4.28 -7.31
C GLN A 125 -17.02 -4.91 -6.33
N LEU A 126 -16.57 -5.76 -5.40
CA LEU A 126 -17.45 -6.37 -4.41
C LEU A 126 -18.03 -5.33 -3.42
N VAL A 127 -17.24 -4.35 -2.97
CA VAL A 127 -17.74 -3.26 -2.11
C VAL A 127 -18.80 -2.42 -2.84
N VAL A 128 -18.65 -2.22 -4.15
CA VAL A 128 -19.67 -1.55 -4.97
C VAL A 128 -20.97 -2.36 -5.02
N LEU A 129 -20.89 -3.68 -5.15
CA LEU A 129 -22.07 -4.55 -5.15
C LEU A 129 -22.77 -4.58 -3.78
N GLN A 130 -22.02 -4.47 -2.67
CA GLN A 130 -22.59 -4.38 -1.32
C GLN A 130 -23.35 -3.07 -1.09
N THR A 131 -22.86 -1.98 -1.67
CA THR A 131 -23.44 -0.64 -1.53
C THR A 131 -24.59 -0.40 -2.53
N GLY A 132 -24.66 -1.17 -3.62
CA GLY A 132 -25.70 -1.06 -4.63
C GLY A 132 -25.60 0.20 -5.47
N LEU A 133 -24.40 0.75 -5.65
CA LEU A 133 -24.14 2.04 -6.32
C LEU A 133 -24.18 1.97 -7.87
N GLY A 134 -24.60 0.83 -8.41
CA GLY A 134 -24.82 0.62 -9.84
C GLY A 134 -23.55 0.44 -10.67
N LYS A 135 -23.73 0.14 -11.95
CA LYS A 135 -22.68 -0.25 -12.90
C LYS A 135 -21.59 0.82 -13.13
N ASN A 136 -21.96 2.10 -12.99
CA ASN A 136 -21.08 3.24 -13.26
C ASN A 136 -20.23 3.69 -12.06
N ALA A 137 -20.37 3.01 -10.91
CA ALA A 137 -19.71 3.36 -9.66
C ALA A 137 -18.17 3.44 -9.75
N LEU A 138 -17.56 2.64 -10.64
CA LEU A 138 -16.11 2.59 -10.83
C LEU A 138 -15.62 3.31 -12.09
N SER A 139 -16.53 3.88 -12.88
CA SER A 139 -16.19 4.49 -14.18
C SER A 139 -15.76 5.95 -14.09
N SER A 140 -16.19 6.67 -13.05
CA SER A 140 -15.85 8.10 -12.85
C SER A 140 -15.27 8.36 -11.46
N PRO A 141 -14.30 9.29 -11.34
CA PRO A 141 -13.71 9.65 -10.05
C PRO A 141 -14.75 10.12 -9.03
N ASP A 142 -15.79 10.82 -9.49
CA ASP A 142 -16.88 11.32 -8.65
C ASP A 142 -17.79 10.20 -8.15
N ALA A 143 -18.01 9.16 -8.97
CA ALA A 143 -18.75 7.98 -8.54
C ALA A 143 -17.96 7.17 -7.50
N VAL A 144 -16.64 7.06 -7.67
CA VAL A 144 -15.76 6.44 -6.67
C VAL A 144 -15.80 7.22 -5.34
N TYR A 145 -15.86 8.56 -5.39
CA TYR A 145 -16.04 9.38 -4.19
C TYR A 145 -17.37 9.08 -3.48
N LYS A 146 -18.48 8.93 -4.22
CA LYS A 146 -19.78 8.55 -3.65
C LYS A 146 -19.71 7.18 -2.95
N VAL A 147 -19.06 6.20 -3.60
CA VAL A 147 -18.82 4.88 -3.00
C VAL A 147 -18.01 4.99 -1.72
N LEU A 148 -16.91 5.75 -1.73
CA LEU A 148 -16.08 5.94 -0.55
C LEU A 148 -16.82 6.66 0.57
N SER A 149 -17.63 7.68 0.25
CA SER A 149 -18.39 8.42 1.25
C SER A 149 -19.52 7.58 1.87
N ALA A 150 -20.09 6.64 1.11
CA ALA A 150 -21.09 5.71 1.61
C ALA A 150 -20.47 4.58 2.44
N ALA A 151 -19.28 4.09 2.06
CA ALA A 151 -18.59 3.02 2.77
C ALA A 151 -17.81 3.51 4.00
N LEU A 152 -17.29 4.74 4.00
CA LEU A 152 -16.51 5.35 5.07
C LEU A 152 -16.94 6.82 5.31
N PRO A 153 -18.03 7.06 6.07
CA PRO A 153 -18.53 8.41 6.33
C PRO A 153 -17.49 9.30 7.04
N ASP A 154 -16.69 8.74 7.95
CA ASP A 154 -15.70 9.47 8.75
C ASP A 154 -14.47 9.95 7.95
N TRP A 155 -14.20 9.36 6.78
CA TRP A 155 -13.03 9.67 5.93
C TRP A 155 -13.36 10.47 4.66
N SER A 156 -14.62 10.91 4.55
CA SER A 156 -15.16 11.59 3.37
C SER A 156 -14.46 12.92 3.02
N GLU A 157 -13.82 13.58 3.99
CA GLU A 157 -13.08 14.82 3.75
C GLU A 157 -11.65 14.55 3.24
N SER A 158 -10.92 13.60 3.85
CA SER A 158 -9.53 13.26 3.49
C SER A 158 -9.42 12.65 2.08
N THR A 159 -10.43 11.87 1.70
CA THR A 159 -10.52 11.20 0.39
C THR A 159 -10.80 12.18 -0.75
N LYS A 160 -11.57 13.23 -0.49
CA LYS A 160 -11.78 14.38 -1.40
C LYS A 160 -10.46 15.07 -1.73
N TRP A 161 -9.62 15.28 -0.72
CA TRP A 161 -8.30 15.88 -0.89
C TRP A 161 -7.34 14.99 -1.68
N ALA A 162 -7.31 13.68 -1.44
CA ALA A 162 -6.46 12.75 -2.18
C ALA A 162 -6.83 12.67 -3.68
N LEU A 163 -8.13 12.66 -4.00
CA LEU A 163 -8.64 12.72 -5.37
C LEU A 163 -8.36 14.07 -6.03
N LEU A 164 -8.54 15.19 -5.33
CA LEU A 164 -8.21 16.52 -5.86
C LEU A 164 -6.71 16.67 -6.12
N VAL A 165 -5.84 16.15 -5.24
CA VAL A 165 -4.39 16.19 -5.45
C VAL A 165 -3.98 15.33 -6.64
N SER A 166 -4.56 14.14 -6.81
CA SER A 166 -4.25 13.28 -7.96
C SER A 166 -4.80 13.84 -9.27
N LEU A 167 -6.01 14.43 -9.30
CA LEU A 167 -6.54 15.14 -10.47
C LEU A 167 -5.71 16.40 -10.81
N ARG A 168 -5.28 17.15 -9.80
CA ARG A 168 -4.45 18.36 -10.01
C ARG A 168 -3.04 17.99 -10.49
N PHE A 169 -2.50 16.88 -10.00
CA PHE A 169 -1.26 16.30 -10.52
C PHE A 169 -1.43 15.84 -11.97
N TRP A 170 -2.51 15.14 -12.31
CA TRP A 170 -2.76 14.64 -13.66
C TRP A 170 -3.00 15.78 -14.68
N THR A 171 -3.74 16.81 -14.30
CA THR A 171 -3.96 18.00 -15.13
C THR A 171 -2.69 18.85 -15.28
N SER A 172 -1.83 18.91 -14.25
CA SER A 172 -0.48 19.48 -14.34
C SER A 172 0.44 18.68 -15.25
N LEU A 173 0.32 17.35 -15.26
CA LEU A 173 1.08 16.45 -16.13
C LEU A 173 0.67 16.61 -17.60
N ARG A 174 -0.64 16.80 -17.84
CA ARG A 174 -1.21 17.01 -19.18
C ARG A 174 -0.91 18.40 -19.78
N SER A 175 -0.68 19.40 -18.92
CA SER A 175 -0.42 20.79 -19.33
C SER A 175 1.08 21.13 -19.45
N GLY A 176 1.99 20.18 -19.23
CA GLY A 176 3.44 20.39 -19.37
C GLY A 176 4.06 21.35 -18.34
N CYS A 177 3.30 21.79 -17.34
CA CYS A 177 3.72 22.81 -16.38
C CYS A 177 4.41 22.17 -15.15
N TRP A 178 5.57 21.53 -15.37
CA TRP A 178 6.30 20.80 -14.32
C TRP A 178 7.14 21.68 -13.38
N ARG A 179 7.30 22.99 -13.66
CA ARG A 179 8.26 23.86 -12.95
C ARG A 179 7.76 24.50 -11.65
N SER A 180 6.48 24.39 -11.29
CA SER A 180 5.95 25.08 -10.09
C SER A 180 5.48 24.17 -8.95
N PHE A 181 5.59 22.84 -9.06
CA PHE A 181 5.27 21.94 -7.96
C PHE A 181 6.48 21.78 -7.02
N SER A 182 6.91 22.91 -6.42
CA SER A 182 8.00 22.92 -5.46
C SER A 182 7.57 22.28 -4.13
N VAL A 183 8.56 21.73 -3.44
CA VAL A 183 8.59 20.99 -2.16
C VAL A 183 7.65 21.49 -1.06
N THR A 184 7.17 22.74 -1.12
CA THR A 184 6.22 23.35 -0.19
C THR A 184 4.86 22.65 -0.12
N SER A 185 4.30 22.19 -1.23
CA SER A 185 3.01 21.46 -1.24
C SER A 185 3.09 20.08 -0.57
N ARG A 186 4.28 19.45 -0.58
CA ARG A 186 4.54 18.16 0.07
C ARG A 186 4.66 18.30 1.59
N VAL A 187 5.20 19.42 2.08
CA VAL A 187 5.34 19.73 3.50
C VAL A 187 4.00 20.19 4.10
N GLU A 188 3.21 21.00 3.37
CA GLU A 188 1.88 21.45 3.83
C GLU A 188 0.86 20.30 3.93
N ALA A 189 0.89 19.35 2.98
CA ALA A 189 0.07 18.14 3.04
C ALA A 189 0.44 17.24 4.24
N MET A 190 1.73 17.11 4.56
CA MET A 190 2.19 16.32 5.71
C MET A 190 1.98 17.01 7.07
N THR A 191 1.99 18.35 7.13
CA THR A 191 1.75 19.07 8.40
C THR A 191 0.27 19.12 8.79
N ARG A 192 -0.66 19.15 7.82
CA ARG A 192 -2.11 19.10 8.11
C ARG A 192 -2.66 17.70 8.38
N LEU A 193 -2.01 16.63 7.89
CA LEU A 193 -2.32 15.26 8.30
C LEU A 193 -1.90 14.93 9.75
N ARG A 194 -1.09 15.77 10.40
CA ARG A 194 -0.65 15.58 11.79
C ARG A 194 -1.62 16.12 12.85
N SER A 195 -2.65 16.90 12.48
CA SER A 195 -3.54 17.56 13.44
C SER A 195 -4.68 16.73 14.04
N PRO A 196 -5.18 15.62 13.45
CA PRO A 196 -6.18 14.78 14.14
C PRO A 196 -5.55 13.90 15.24
N LEU A 197 -4.27 13.51 15.09
CA LEU A 197 -3.59 12.56 15.98
C LEU A 197 -3.20 13.13 17.36
N ARG A 198 -3.43 14.42 17.64
CA ARG A 198 -3.12 15.02 18.95
C ARG A 198 -4.31 15.17 19.90
N ARG A 199 -5.56 14.95 19.45
CA ARG A 199 -6.75 15.18 20.29
C ARG A 199 -7.34 13.95 20.98
N GLY A 200 -6.77 12.76 20.79
CA GLY A 200 -7.24 11.52 21.44
C GLY A 200 -6.29 10.87 22.45
N PHE A 201 -5.11 11.45 22.71
CA PHE A 201 -4.03 10.74 23.44
C PHE A 201 -3.76 11.24 24.87
N TRP A 202 -4.61 12.11 25.44
CA TRP A 202 -4.51 12.56 26.83
C TRP A 202 -5.88 12.48 27.53
N SER A 203 -6.27 11.27 27.94
CA SER A 203 -7.37 11.03 28.89
C SER A 203 -7.20 9.65 29.53
N LEU A 204 -6.06 9.42 30.18
CA LEU A 204 -5.84 8.31 31.09
C LEU A 204 -5.04 8.82 32.30
N SER A 205 -5.64 9.71 33.07
CA SER A 205 -5.24 10.02 34.44
C SER A 205 -6.42 9.66 35.34
N GLY A 206 -6.44 8.39 35.75
CA GLY A 206 -7.50 7.80 36.56
C GLY A 206 -7.21 6.33 36.87
N MET A 207 -6.06 6.05 37.47
CA MET A 207 -5.78 4.76 38.12
C MET A 207 -5.93 4.95 39.64
N PRO A 208 -6.78 4.19 40.33
CA PRO A 208 -6.75 4.08 41.78
C PRO A 208 -5.56 3.22 42.21
N SER A 209 -4.79 3.72 43.18
CA SER A 209 -3.76 2.97 43.89
C SER A 209 -4.40 1.84 44.71
N VAL A 210 -3.98 0.60 44.47
CA VAL A 210 -4.23 -0.50 45.41
C VAL A 210 -2.91 -0.84 46.10
N ARG A 211 -2.99 -0.75 47.42
CA ARG A 211 -1.99 -1.12 48.41
C ARG A 211 -2.08 -2.61 48.69
#